data_AF-A0A836UD77-F1
#
_entry.id   AF-A0A836UD77-F1
#
_cell.length_a   1.000
_cell.length_b   1.000
_cell.length_c   1.000
_cell.angle_alpha   90.00
_cell.angle_beta   90.00
_cell.angle_gamma   90.00
#
_symmetry.space_group_name_H-M   'P 1'
#
loop_
_entity.id
_entity.type
_entity.pdbx_description
1 polymer ?
#
loop_
_entity_poly.entity_id
_entity_poly.type
_entity_poly.pdbx_seq_one_letter_code
_entity_poly.pdbx_strand_id
1 'polypeptide(L)'
;MYGFTFADAWRQGVNEYKRLKPRGLIDEVDVQQWMQMYKAPVLPAQDVVLPAQDKVDSLLARDLEFFDRRTDEIALGSAASLDTPDGAYDAGVAYLRADHPEKAAAMFERTLGMRPDHADALNAQGVIATRRGDYNEALEFYRRSLVVDENTGVRMNIALTYYLNGERERADAYFDEVVSLDESYGELFDFLASVGDAEQYYEIGVSYLRQLRLEQALEQFDLAIFADGAFADAQNARGVVLARQGRADEALPAFENAAQLQPDQLGFRLNVALAHHLMGNYESADVLYRQVVSQDDSYAGLYDFLAATETAEESYRIATGYMQQQLWDKAMERLDDALGADPQMATAYNARGVVLTHLGDYDEAFLNFERAEELAPTDAGIRLNMAIVRHLQGRRHEANVIYRQLVDMEPSYEGYLDIFEEN
;
A
#
# COMPACT_ATOMS: atom_id res chain seq x y z
N MET A 1 14.66 -26.92 -19.21
CA MET A 1 15.96 -26.46 -18.69
C MET A 1 15.66 -25.97 -17.28
N TYR A 2 15.87 -26.81 -16.26
CA TYR A 2 15.46 -26.49 -14.89
C TYR A 2 16.34 -25.36 -14.35
N GLY A 3 15.75 -24.19 -14.11
CA GLY A 3 16.43 -23.04 -13.52
C GLY A 3 16.69 -23.28 -12.04
N PHE A 4 17.89 -22.95 -11.59
CA PHE A 4 18.23 -22.90 -10.18
C PHE A 4 17.29 -21.92 -9.46
N THR A 5 16.68 -22.33 -8.35
CA THR A 5 15.93 -21.38 -7.51
C THR A 5 16.90 -20.38 -6.87
N PHE A 6 16.40 -19.22 -6.44
CA PHE A 6 17.21 -18.25 -5.68
C PHE A 6 17.82 -18.90 -4.41
N ALA A 7 17.07 -19.81 -3.77
CA ALA A 7 17.53 -20.57 -2.62
C ALA A 7 18.71 -21.52 -2.97
N ASP A 8 18.70 -22.13 -4.15
CA ASP A 8 19.79 -22.99 -4.60
C ASP A 8 21.06 -22.19 -4.92
N ALA A 9 20.92 -21.02 -5.52
CA ALA A 9 22.04 -20.10 -5.78
C ALA A 9 22.68 -19.63 -4.47
N TRP A 10 21.88 -19.28 -3.46
CA TRP A 10 22.37 -18.84 -2.15
C TRP A 10 23.09 -19.97 -1.40
N ARG A 11 22.52 -21.17 -1.41
CA ARG A 11 23.11 -22.36 -0.77
C ARG A 11 24.44 -22.74 -1.43
N GLN A 12 24.54 -22.66 -2.76
CA GLN A 12 25.79 -22.86 -3.48
C GLN A 12 26.82 -21.77 -3.14
N GLY A 13 26.41 -20.50 -3.09
CA GLY A 13 27.28 -19.38 -2.70
C GLY A 13 27.88 -19.56 -1.30
N VAL A 14 27.07 -19.96 -0.32
CA VAL A 14 27.55 -20.23 1.05
C VAL A 14 28.52 -21.41 1.10
N ASN A 15 28.24 -22.49 0.35
CA ASN A 15 29.13 -23.65 0.28
C ASN A 15 30.48 -23.29 -0.37
N GLU A 16 30.45 -22.48 -1.42
CA GLU A 16 31.65 -22.05 -2.12
C GLU A 16 32.47 -21.06 -1.27
N TYR A 17 31.79 -20.15 -0.56
CA TYR A 17 32.43 -19.28 0.43
C TYR A 17 33.16 -20.08 1.52
N LYS A 18 32.50 -21.10 2.10
CA LYS A 18 33.12 -21.97 3.12
C LYS A 18 34.27 -22.82 2.56
N ARG A 19 34.25 -23.15 1.26
CA ARG A 19 35.32 -23.91 0.58
C ARG A 19 36.56 -23.05 0.34
N LEU A 20 36.37 -21.80 -0.06
CA LEU A 20 37.45 -20.92 -0.53
C LEU A 20 38.05 -20.05 0.60
N LYS A 21 37.26 -19.67 1.61
CA LYS A 21 37.73 -18.83 2.73
C LYS A 21 38.93 -19.41 3.50
N PRO A 22 38.95 -20.69 3.91
CA PRO A 22 40.12 -21.27 4.61
C PRO A 22 41.38 -21.33 3.74
N ARG A 23 41.24 -21.20 2.41
CA ARG A 23 42.34 -21.25 1.44
C ARG A 23 42.93 -19.87 1.14
N GLY A 24 42.40 -18.81 1.76
CA GLY A 24 42.80 -17.44 1.48
C GLY A 24 42.45 -16.97 0.06
N LEU A 25 41.43 -17.58 -0.55
CA LEU A 25 40.99 -17.28 -1.92
C LEU A 25 39.74 -16.38 -1.95
N ILE A 26 39.30 -15.90 -0.79
CA ILE A 26 38.24 -14.91 -0.64
C ILE A 26 38.81 -13.79 0.20
N ASP A 27 38.86 -12.60 -0.40
CA ASP A 27 39.10 -11.36 0.33
C ASP A 27 37.79 -10.95 0.99
N GLU A 28 37.78 -10.94 2.32
CA GLU A 28 36.64 -10.42 3.08
C GLU A 28 36.80 -8.91 3.17
N VAL A 29 35.85 -8.19 2.60
CA VAL A 29 35.76 -6.75 2.78
C VAL A 29 34.80 -6.51 3.93
N ASP A 30 35.32 -6.01 5.06
CA ASP A 30 34.48 -5.51 6.14
C ASP A 30 33.77 -4.24 5.62
N VAL A 31 32.47 -4.38 5.39
CA VAL A 31 31.65 -3.33 4.79
C VAL A 31 31.69 -2.05 5.64
N GLN A 32 31.83 -2.15 6.97
CA GLN A 32 31.96 -0.96 7.82
C GLN A 32 33.31 -0.27 7.65
N GLN A 33 34.42 -1.02 7.53
CA GLN A 33 35.73 -0.41 7.22
C GLN A 33 35.78 0.17 5.81
N TRP A 34 35.13 -0.50 4.85
CA TRP A 34 35.13 -0.05 3.46
C TRP A 34 34.25 1.19 3.25
N MET A 35 33.09 1.28 3.92
CA MET A 35 32.25 2.49 3.92
C MET A 35 32.96 3.70 4.55
N GLN A 36 33.92 3.50 5.46
CA GLN A 36 34.73 4.60 6.01
C GLN A 36 35.78 5.11 5.00
N MET A 37 36.24 4.27 4.07
CA MET A 37 37.20 4.63 3.03
C MET A 37 36.54 5.11 1.73
N TYR A 38 35.33 4.64 1.44
CA TYR A 38 34.58 4.98 0.23
C TYR A 38 33.68 6.19 0.47
N LYS A 39 34.16 7.39 0.11
CA LYS A 39 33.24 8.51 -0.14
C LYS A 39 32.56 8.24 -1.46
N ALA A 40 31.29 7.82 -1.44
CA ALA A 40 30.49 7.75 -2.66
C ALA A 40 30.63 9.10 -3.39
N PRO A 41 30.99 9.10 -4.69
CA PRO A 41 30.97 10.34 -5.43
C PRO A 41 29.56 10.90 -5.32
N VAL A 42 29.44 12.11 -4.77
CA VAL A 42 28.22 12.90 -4.93
C VAL A 42 28.20 13.27 -6.41
N LEU A 43 27.66 12.36 -7.22
CA LEU A 43 27.30 12.70 -8.58
C LEU A 43 26.23 13.78 -8.45
N PRO A 44 26.42 14.97 -9.03
CA PRO A 44 25.34 15.95 -9.07
C PRO A 44 24.13 15.25 -9.68
N ALA A 45 22.95 15.45 -9.09
CA ALA A 45 21.71 14.96 -9.65
C ALA A 45 21.69 15.38 -11.13
N GLN A 46 21.79 14.41 -12.03
CA GLN A 46 21.56 14.70 -13.43
C GLN A 46 20.07 14.91 -13.56
N ASP A 47 19.68 16.10 -14.02
CA ASP A 47 18.33 16.34 -14.50
C ASP A 47 18.10 15.43 -15.71
N VAL A 48 17.59 14.23 -15.42
CA VAL A 48 17.09 13.33 -16.44
C VAL A 48 15.74 13.88 -16.86
N VAL A 49 15.72 14.61 -17.97
CA VAL A 49 14.48 15.04 -18.61
C VAL A 49 13.73 13.78 -19.03
N LEU A 50 12.71 13.42 -18.26
CA LEU A 50 11.81 12.34 -18.64
C LEU A 50 11.13 12.74 -19.97
N PRO A 51 11.02 11.82 -20.93
CA PRO A 51 10.29 12.08 -22.16
C PRO A 51 8.84 12.46 -21.80
N ALA A 52 8.27 13.36 -22.61
CA ALA A 52 6.86 13.71 -22.48
C ALA A 52 5.98 12.45 -22.58
N GLN A 53 4.86 12.46 -21.86
CA GLN A 53 3.99 11.29 -21.69
C GLN A 53 3.55 10.68 -23.02
N ASP A 54 3.30 11.52 -24.03
CA ASP A 54 2.95 11.10 -25.40
C ASP A 54 4.02 10.21 -26.06
N LYS A 55 5.31 10.46 -25.80
CA LYS A 55 6.41 9.64 -26.30
C LYS A 55 6.52 8.32 -25.53
N VAL A 56 6.25 8.31 -24.23
CA VAL A 56 6.23 7.09 -23.42
C VAL A 56 5.07 6.20 -23.87
N ASP A 57 3.88 6.78 -24.01
CA ASP A 57 2.67 6.10 -24.47
C ASP A 57 2.86 5.52 -25.87
N SER A 58 3.51 6.25 -26.78
CA SER A 58 3.82 5.77 -28.13
C SER A 58 4.78 4.57 -28.14
N LEU A 59 5.77 4.54 -27.24
CA LEU A 59 6.69 3.41 -27.12
C LEU A 59 5.98 2.20 -26.51
N LEU A 60 5.19 2.41 -25.46
CA LEU A 60 4.39 1.37 -24.83
C LEU A 60 3.39 0.76 -25.82
N ALA A 61 2.69 1.58 -26.62
CA ALA A 61 1.76 1.11 -27.64
C ALA A 61 2.46 0.23 -28.69
N ARG A 62 3.66 0.61 -29.11
CA ARG A 62 4.47 -0.17 -30.06
C ARG A 62 4.92 -1.51 -29.47
N ASP A 63 5.32 -1.51 -28.20
CA ASP A 63 5.75 -2.73 -27.52
C ASP A 63 4.56 -3.68 -27.32
N LEU A 64 3.40 -3.16 -26.91
CA LEU A 64 2.15 -3.93 -26.83
C LEU A 64 1.76 -4.54 -28.18
N GLU A 65 1.83 -3.77 -29.28
CA GLU A 65 1.58 -4.28 -30.64
C GLU A 65 2.57 -5.38 -31.03
N PHE A 66 3.85 -5.22 -30.68
CA PHE A 66 4.86 -6.23 -30.96
C PHE A 66 4.60 -7.54 -30.20
N PHE A 67 4.28 -7.45 -28.91
CA PHE A 67 3.93 -8.62 -28.09
C PHE A 67 2.65 -9.28 -28.59
N ASP A 68 1.63 -8.51 -28.92
CA ASP A 68 0.36 -9.04 -29.41
C ASP A 68 0.54 -9.82 -30.73
N ARG A 69 1.33 -9.27 -31.67
CA ARG A 69 1.69 -9.96 -32.91
C ARG A 69 2.49 -11.24 -32.64
N ARG A 70 3.42 -11.22 -31.68
CA ARG A 70 4.18 -12.43 -31.30
C ARG A 70 3.28 -13.50 -30.70
N THR A 71 2.29 -13.11 -29.89
CA THR A 71 1.30 -14.04 -29.38
C THR A 71 0.47 -14.63 -30.50
N ASP A 72 0.05 -13.83 -31.49
CA ASP A 72 -0.66 -14.35 -32.67
C ASP A 72 0.21 -15.34 -33.47
N GLU A 73 1.49 -15.04 -33.68
CA GLU A 73 2.42 -15.96 -34.36
C GLU A 73 2.56 -17.30 -33.62
N ILE A 74 2.58 -17.27 -32.28
CA ILE A 74 2.68 -18.47 -31.44
C ILE A 74 1.35 -19.25 -31.43
N ALA A 75 0.24 -18.55 -31.24
CA ALA A 75 -1.07 -19.16 -31.07
C ALA A 75 -1.64 -19.72 -32.37
N LEU A 76 -1.41 -19.04 -33.49
CA LEU A 76 -1.89 -19.47 -34.80
C LEU A 76 -0.90 -20.42 -35.49
N GLY A 77 0.40 -20.28 -35.22
CA GLY A 77 1.45 -21.09 -35.85
C GLY A 77 1.40 -21.09 -37.39
N SER A 78 2.29 -21.86 -38.03
CA SER A 78 2.27 -22.03 -39.50
C SER A 78 1.48 -23.28 -39.96
N ALA A 79 0.83 -23.99 -39.04
CA ALA A 79 0.22 -25.30 -39.29
C ALA A 79 -1.25 -25.45 -38.82
N ALA A 80 -1.81 -24.47 -38.07
CA ALA A 80 -3.21 -24.53 -37.67
C ALA A 80 -4.10 -24.03 -38.83
N SER A 81 -4.87 -24.93 -39.43
CA SER A 81 -5.95 -24.52 -40.34
C SER A 81 -7.12 -24.03 -39.49
N LEU A 82 -7.36 -22.72 -39.48
CA LEU A 82 -8.50 -22.11 -38.77
C LEU A 82 -9.85 -22.43 -39.43
N ASP A 83 -9.84 -23.11 -40.58
CA ASP A 83 -11.04 -23.52 -41.31
C ASP A 83 -11.54 -24.91 -40.91
N THR A 84 -10.92 -25.52 -39.89
CA THR A 84 -11.42 -26.73 -39.24
C THR A 84 -11.81 -26.44 -37.80
N PRO A 85 -12.82 -27.14 -37.23
CA PRO A 85 -13.19 -26.97 -35.83
C PRO A 85 -12.01 -27.22 -34.88
N ASP A 86 -11.22 -28.27 -35.14
CA ASP A 86 -10.12 -28.68 -34.28
C ASP A 86 -8.94 -27.69 -34.38
N GLY A 87 -8.64 -27.18 -35.57
CA GLY A 87 -7.59 -26.18 -35.75
C GLY A 87 -7.94 -24.82 -35.14
N ALA A 88 -9.22 -24.40 -35.22
CA ALA A 88 -9.70 -23.23 -34.48
C ALA A 88 -9.68 -23.48 -32.95
N TYR A 89 -10.02 -24.68 -32.50
CA TYR A 89 -9.99 -25.03 -31.08
C TYR A 89 -8.56 -24.98 -30.51
N ASP A 90 -7.60 -25.58 -31.21
CA ASP A 90 -6.19 -25.59 -30.81
C ASP A 90 -5.63 -24.17 -30.72
N ALA A 91 -6.00 -23.29 -31.67
CA ALA A 91 -5.65 -21.87 -31.61
C ALA A 91 -6.27 -21.18 -30.38
N GLY A 92 -7.53 -21.48 -30.06
CA GLY A 92 -8.19 -21.00 -28.84
C GLY A 92 -7.47 -21.43 -27.56
N VAL A 93 -7.06 -22.71 -27.47
CA VAL A 93 -6.27 -23.22 -26.34
C VAL A 93 -4.91 -22.52 -26.25
N ALA A 94 -4.25 -22.26 -27.38
CA ALA A 94 -2.98 -21.56 -27.40
C ALA A 94 -3.11 -20.10 -26.92
N TYR A 95 -4.16 -19.38 -27.36
CA TYR A 95 -4.47 -18.04 -26.84
C TYR A 95 -4.79 -18.05 -25.34
N LEU A 96 -5.54 -19.05 -24.86
CA LEU A 96 -5.87 -19.16 -23.45
C LEU A 96 -4.62 -19.44 -22.59
N ARG A 97 -3.68 -20.24 -23.08
CA ARG A 97 -2.37 -20.48 -22.43
C ARG A 97 -1.48 -19.24 -22.41
N ALA A 98 -1.64 -18.35 -23.38
CA ALA A 98 -0.95 -17.08 -23.44
C ALA A 98 -1.69 -15.95 -22.66
N ASP A 99 -2.75 -16.30 -21.92
CA ASP A 99 -3.57 -15.37 -21.13
C ASP A 99 -4.27 -14.28 -21.96
N HIS A 100 -4.73 -14.64 -23.16
CA HIS A 100 -5.57 -13.79 -24.02
C HIS A 100 -6.99 -14.36 -24.14
N PRO A 101 -7.84 -14.23 -23.10
CA PRO A 101 -9.14 -14.89 -23.03
C PRO A 101 -10.14 -14.43 -24.09
N GLU A 102 -10.06 -13.19 -24.59
CA GLU A 102 -10.94 -12.67 -25.64
C GLU A 102 -10.60 -13.28 -27.00
N LYS A 103 -9.31 -13.37 -27.34
CA LYS A 103 -8.84 -14.04 -28.56
C LYS A 103 -9.16 -15.54 -28.51
N ALA A 104 -8.98 -16.17 -27.34
CA ALA A 104 -9.37 -17.55 -27.12
C ALA A 104 -10.88 -17.76 -27.33
N ALA A 105 -11.71 -16.90 -26.73
CA ALA A 105 -13.15 -16.96 -26.89
C ALA A 105 -13.58 -16.84 -28.36
N ALA A 106 -12.99 -15.91 -29.13
CA ALA A 106 -13.28 -15.77 -30.56
C ALA A 106 -12.95 -17.04 -31.35
N MET A 107 -11.85 -17.72 -31.01
CA MET A 107 -11.49 -18.99 -31.66
C MET A 107 -12.45 -20.13 -31.26
N PHE A 108 -12.84 -20.22 -29.99
CA PHE A 108 -13.83 -21.22 -29.56
C PHE A 108 -15.22 -20.94 -30.14
N GLU A 109 -15.64 -19.67 -30.27
CA GLU A 109 -16.86 -19.30 -31.00
C GLU A 109 -16.80 -19.75 -32.46
N ARG A 110 -15.65 -19.55 -33.11
CA ARG A 110 -15.41 -20.04 -34.47
C ARG A 110 -15.49 -21.57 -34.55
N THR A 111 -14.91 -22.30 -33.59
CA THR A 111 -15.07 -23.75 -33.47
C THR A 111 -16.55 -24.13 -33.36
N LEU A 112 -17.31 -23.49 -32.48
CA LEU A 112 -18.73 -23.77 -32.27
C LEU A 112 -19.61 -23.37 -33.45
N GLY A 113 -19.20 -22.36 -34.23
CA GLY A 113 -19.85 -22.00 -35.49
C GLY A 113 -19.72 -23.09 -36.56
N MET A 114 -18.61 -23.83 -36.56
CA MET A 114 -18.39 -24.97 -37.47
C MET A 114 -18.92 -26.30 -36.91
N ARG A 115 -18.84 -26.50 -35.59
CA ARG A 115 -19.28 -27.70 -34.86
C ARG A 115 -19.96 -27.29 -33.55
N PRO A 116 -21.29 -27.08 -33.54
CA PRO A 116 -22.03 -26.58 -32.38
C PRO A 116 -22.01 -27.50 -31.15
N ASP A 117 -21.73 -28.78 -31.35
CA ASP A 117 -21.63 -29.85 -30.37
C ASP A 117 -20.16 -30.19 -30.02
N HIS A 118 -19.23 -29.24 -30.14
CA HIS A 118 -17.86 -29.46 -29.71
C HIS A 118 -17.72 -29.33 -28.18
N ALA A 119 -17.71 -30.46 -27.46
CA ALA A 119 -17.70 -30.52 -25.99
C ALA A 119 -16.59 -29.67 -25.35
N ASP A 120 -15.35 -29.79 -25.82
CA ASP A 120 -14.22 -29.07 -25.23
C ASP A 120 -14.28 -27.56 -25.45
N ALA A 121 -14.74 -27.10 -26.61
CA ALA A 121 -14.91 -25.68 -26.90
C ALA A 121 -16.04 -25.07 -26.05
N LEU A 122 -17.12 -25.82 -25.81
CA LEU A 122 -18.17 -25.43 -24.85
C LEU A 122 -17.61 -25.33 -23.43
N ASN A 123 -16.86 -26.33 -22.97
CA ASN A 123 -16.21 -26.28 -21.66
C ASN A 123 -15.26 -25.08 -21.53
N ALA A 124 -14.44 -24.83 -22.55
CA ALA A 124 -13.50 -23.70 -22.55
C ALA A 124 -14.21 -22.33 -22.53
N GLN A 125 -15.33 -22.19 -23.24
CA GLN A 125 -16.19 -21.00 -23.14
C GLN A 125 -16.75 -20.82 -21.72
N GLY A 126 -17.21 -21.90 -21.09
CA GLY A 126 -17.65 -21.86 -19.70
C GLY A 126 -16.55 -21.43 -18.73
N VAL A 127 -15.31 -21.89 -18.93
CA VAL A 127 -14.14 -21.47 -18.11
C VAL A 127 -13.86 -19.99 -18.28
N ILE A 128 -13.92 -19.47 -19.50
CA ILE A 128 -13.72 -18.05 -19.76
C ILE A 128 -14.84 -17.22 -19.13
N ALA A 129 -16.11 -17.62 -19.27
CA ALA A 129 -17.24 -16.94 -18.64
C ALA A 129 -17.15 -16.94 -17.11
N THR A 130 -16.72 -18.06 -16.50
CA THR A 130 -16.48 -18.14 -15.04
C THR A 130 -15.42 -17.14 -14.60
N ARG A 131 -14.31 -16.99 -15.35
CA ARG A 131 -13.25 -16.00 -15.06
C ARG A 131 -13.74 -14.56 -15.15
N ARG A 132 -14.72 -14.26 -16.01
CA ARG A 132 -15.34 -12.93 -16.12
C ARG A 132 -16.37 -12.63 -15.02
N GLY A 133 -16.80 -13.66 -14.27
CA GLY A 133 -17.91 -13.55 -13.31
C GLY A 133 -19.28 -13.75 -13.93
N ASP A 134 -19.36 -14.15 -15.21
CA ASP A 134 -20.61 -14.40 -15.94
C ASP A 134 -21.14 -15.80 -15.63
N TYR A 135 -21.42 -16.09 -14.36
CA TYR A 135 -21.65 -17.45 -13.86
C TYR A 135 -22.84 -18.18 -14.52
N ASN A 136 -23.93 -17.47 -14.82
CA ASN A 136 -25.09 -18.08 -15.48
C ASN A 136 -24.76 -18.53 -16.91
N GLU A 137 -24.00 -17.72 -17.66
CA GLU A 137 -23.56 -18.07 -19.01
C GLU A 137 -22.58 -19.25 -18.97
N ALA A 138 -21.65 -19.23 -18.00
CA ALA A 138 -20.73 -20.33 -17.78
C ALA A 138 -21.45 -21.67 -17.56
N LEU A 139 -22.45 -21.69 -16.68
CA LEU A 139 -23.24 -22.87 -16.37
C LEU A 139 -24.01 -23.40 -17.60
N GLU A 140 -24.53 -22.52 -18.46
CA GLU A 140 -25.17 -22.93 -19.72
C GLU A 140 -24.17 -23.62 -20.66
N PHE A 141 -22.96 -23.07 -20.80
CA PHE A 141 -21.91 -23.71 -21.60
C PHE A 141 -21.50 -25.07 -21.05
N TYR A 142 -21.31 -25.21 -19.74
CA TYR A 142 -20.96 -26.49 -19.14
C TYR A 142 -22.08 -27.53 -19.27
N ARG A 143 -23.34 -27.15 -19.07
CA ARG A 143 -24.49 -28.05 -19.28
C ARG A 143 -24.55 -28.55 -20.71
N ARG A 144 -24.34 -27.66 -21.69
CA ARG A 144 -24.27 -28.05 -23.11
C ARG A 144 -23.09 -28.98 -23.40
N SER A 145 -21.94 -28.76 -22.77
CA SER A 145 -20.78 -29.64 -22.89
C SER A 145 -21.09 -31.05 -22.35
N LEU A 146 -21.71 -31.14 -21.17
CA LEU A 146 -22.10 -32.42 -20.54
C LEU A 146 -23.17 -33.20 -21.31
N VAL A 147 -24.00 -32.55 -22.11
CA VAL A 147 -24.95 -33.22 -23.01
C VAL A 147 -24.21 -33.95 -24.15
N VAL A 148 -23.06 -33.45 -24.57
CA VAL A 148 -22.24 -34.06 -25.64
C VAL A 148 -21.32 -35.13 -25.09
N ASP A 149 -20.58 -34.82 -24.03
CA ASP A 149 -19.62 -35.73 -23.39
C ASP A 149 -19.75 -35.64 -21.87
N GLU A 150 -20.04 -36.78 -21.25
CA GLU A 150 -20.12 -36.86 -19.79
C GLU A 150 -18.72 -36.83 -19.20
N ASN A 151 -18.30 -35.66 -18.74
CA ASN A 151 -16.95 -35.44 -18.25
C ASN A 151 -16.94 -34.96 -16.79
N THR A 152 -16.26 -35.70 -15.91
CA THR A 152 -16.15 -35.36 -14.48
C THR A 152 -15.45 -34.02 -14.24
N GLY A 153 -14.47 -33.65 -15.08
CA GLY A 153 -13.79 -32.36 -14.99
C GLY A 153 -14.72 -31.17 -15.32
N VAL A 154 -15.69 -31.37 -16.22
CA VAL A 154 -16.71 -30.34 -16.50
C VAL A 154 -17.70 -30.21 -15.34
N ARG A 155 -18.07 -31.32 -14.68
CA ARG A 155 -18.87 -31.27 -13.43
C ARG A 155 -18.14 -30.55 -12.30
N MET A 156 -16.82 -30.74 -12.19
CA MET A 156 -15.98 -30.00 -11.25
C MET A 156 -15.98 -28.49 -11.54
N ASN A 157 -15.90 -28.10 -12.82
CA ASN A 157 -16.02 -26.70 -13.21
C ASN A 157 -17.39 -26.11 -12.80
N ILE A 158 -18.48 -26.85 -12.94
CA ILE A 158 -19.82 -26.43 -12.46
C ILE A 158 -19.82 -26.22 -10.94
N ALA A 159 -19.25 -27.15 -10.18
CA ALA A 159 -19.15 -27.05 -8.72
C ALA A 159 -18.40 -25.78 -8.31
N LEU A 160 -17.24 -25.53 -8.93
CA LEU A 160 -16.44 -24.33 -8.69
C LEU A 160 -17.18 -23.04 -9.09
N THR A 161 -17.92 -23.05 -10.19
CA THR A 161 -18.73 -21.89 -10.62
C THR A 161 -19.84 -21.57 -9.62
N TYR A 162 -20.55 -22.58 -9.08
CA TYR A 162 -21.53 -22.34 -8.01
C TYR A 162 -20.86 -21.83 -6.73
N TYR A 163 -19.69 -22.36 -6.37
CA TYR A 163 -18.92 -21.90 -5.23
C TYR A 163 -18.54 -20.42 -5.37
N LEU A 164 -17.99 -20.03 -6.52
CA LEU A 164 -17.64 -18.63 -6.84
C LEU A 164 -18.87 -17.71 -6.90
N ASN A 165 -20.03 -18.23 -7.30
CA ASN A 165 -21.30 -17.50 -7.27
C ASN A 165 -21.92 -17.42 -5.85
N GLY A 166 -21.29 -18.01 -4.82
CA GLY A 166 -21.77 -18.04 -3.44
C GLY A 166 -22.88 -19.06 -3.16
N GLU A 167 -23.24 -19.91 -4.12
CA GLU A 167 -24.29 -20.93 -4.00
C GLU A 167 -23.73 -22.24 -3.40
N ARG A 168 -23.28 -22.19 -2.14
CA ARG A 168 -22.56 -23.29 -1.48
C ARG A 168 -23.31 -24.64 -1.51
N GLU A 169 -24.61 -24.64 -1.20
CA GLU A 169 -25.39 -25.90 -1.20
C GLU A 169 -25.39 -26.61 -2.57
N ARG A 170 -25.39 -25.84 -3.67
CA ARG A 170 -25.33 -26.41 -5.02
C ARG A 170 -23.93 -26.86 -5.35
N ALA A 171 -22.91 -26.09 -4.95
CA ALA A 171 -21.52 -26.48 -5.13
C ALA A 171 -21.24 -27.83 -4.45
N ASP A 172 -21.65 -27.98 -3.19
CA ASP A 172 -21.46 -29.20 -2.40
C ASP A 172 -22.12 -30.41 -3.05
N ALA A 173 -23.35 -30.27 -3.56
CA ALA A 173 -24.02 -31.37 -4.27
C ALA A 173 -23.25 -31.84 -5.52
N TYR A 174 -22.65 -30.92 -6.28
CA TYR A 174 -21.82 -31.27 -7.44
C TYR A 174 -20.45 -31.81 -7.03
N PHE A 175 -19.87 -31.34 -5.92
CA PHE A 175 -18.64 -31.92 -5.38
C PHE A 175 -18.85 -33.37 -4.95
N ASP A 176 -19.94 -33.67 -4.24
CA ASP A 176 -20.31 -35.03 -3.86
C ASP A 176 -20.48 -35.93 -5.09
N GLU A 177 -21.17 -35.43 -6.14
CA GLU A 177 -21.31 -36.15 -7.41
C GLU A 177 -19.93 -36.44 -8.03
N VAL A 178 -19.05 -35.44 -8.13
CA VAL A 178 -17.70 -35.57 -8.70
C VAL A 178 -16.85 -36.59 -7.93
N VAL A 179 -16.81 -36.51 -6.60
CA VAL A 179 -16.05 -37.43 -5.75
C VAL A 179 -16.60 -38.86 -5.85
N SER A 180 -17.92 -39.02 -6.00
CA SER A 180 -18.54 -40.34 -6.19
C SER A 180 -18.19 -40.98 -7.53
N LEU A 181 -17.92 -40.16 -8.56
CA LEU A 181 -17.54 -40.61 -9.90
C LEU A 181 -16.04 -40.86 -10.03
N ASP A 182 -15.22 -40.05 -9.35
CA ASP A 182 -13.77 -40.14 -9.34
C ASP A 182 -13.21 -39.77 -7.96
N GLU A 183 -12.87 -40.79 -7.16
CA GLU A 183 -12.33 -40.63 -5.81
C GLU A 183 -11.02 -39.82 -5.77
N SER A 184 -10.29 -39.68 -6.89
CA SER A 184 -9.06 -38.87 -6.94
C SER A 184 -9.32 -37.37 -6.73
N TYR A 185 -10.55 -36.91 -6.94
CA TYR A 185 -10.98 -35.56 -6.59
C TYR A 185 -11.19 -35.37 -5.09
N GLY A 186 -11.18 -36.45 -4.28
CA GLY A 186 -11.35 -36.38 -2.83
C GLY A 186 -10.29 -35.52 -2.14
N GLU A 187 -9.00 -35.66 -2.50
CA GLU A 187 -7.94 -34.80 -1.95
C GLU A 187 -8.10 -33.33 -2.37
N LEU A 188 -8.57 -33.08 -3.61
CA LEU A 188 -8.86 -31.73 -4.09
C LEU A 188 -10.06 -31.13 -3.34
N PHE A 189 -11.08 -31.93 -3.04
CA PHE A 189 -12.22 -31.52 -2.25
C PHE A 189 -11.86 -31.27 -0.78
N ASP A 190 -11.09 -32.15 -0.14
CA ASP A 190 -10.59 -31.93 1.22
C ASP A 190 -9.74 -30.67 1.30
N PHE A 191 -8.91 -30.41 0.27
CA PHE A 191 -8.20 -29.15 0.12
C PHE A 191 -9.18 -27.98 -0.02
N LEU A 192 -10.14 -28.03 -0.93
CA LEU A 192 -11.12 -26.94 -1.14
C LEU A 192 -12.06 -26.73 0.05
N ALA A 193 -12.36 -27.77 0.84
CA ALA A 193 -13.13 -27.69 2.07
C ALA A 193 -12.30 -27.14 3.23
N SER A 194 -10.99 -27.42 3.25
CA SER A 194 -10.03 -26.77 4.15
C SER A 194 -9.79 -25.31 3.77
N VAL A 195 -9.86 -24.99 2.47
CA VAL A 195 -9.95 -23.64 1.91
C VAL A 195 -11.35 -23.10 2.17
N GLY A 196 -11.66 -22.83 3.44
CA GLY A 196 -13.01 -22.42 3.80
C GLY A 196 -13.26 -22.18 5.28
N ASP A 197 -12.43 -22.72 6.19
CA ASP A 197 -12.49 -22.33 7.60
C ASP A 197 -11.51 -21.19 7.86
N ALA A 198 -11.95 -19.98 7.50
CA ALA A 198 -11.20 -18.76 7.73
C ALA A 198 -10.77 -18.63 9.21
N GLU A 199 -11.64 -19.05 10.15
CA GLU A 199 -11.40 -19.05 11.60
C GLU A 199 -10.22 -19.98 11.95
N GLN A 200 -10.16 -21.18 11.37
CA GLN A 200 -9.08 -22.12 11.61
C GLN A 200 -7.73 -21.56 11.13
N TYR A 201 -7.67 -20.99 9.93
CA TYR A 201 -6.45 -20.34 9.43
C TYR A 201 -6.03 -19.17 10.32
N TYR A 202 -6.99 -18.35 10.76
CA TYR A 202 -6.74 -17.27 11.70
C TYR A 202 -6.15 -17.78 13.03
N GLU A 203 -6.71 -18.81 13.64
CA GLU A 203 -6.22 -19.38 14.90
C GLU A 203 -4.79 -19.95 14.77
N ILE A 204 -4.48 -20.61 13.65
CA ILE A 204 -3.11 -21.07 13.36
C ILE A 204 -2.18 -19.87 13.17
N GLY A 205 -2.61 -18.85 12.42
CA GLY A 205 -1.87 -17.61 12.23
C GLY A 205 -1.55 -16.90 13.56
N VAL A 206 -2.53 -16.81 14.47
CA VAL A 206 -2.35 -16.29 15.83
C VAL A 206 -1.34 -17.12 16.61
N SER A 207 -1.38 -18.45 16.49
CA SER A 207 -0.40 -19.34 17.12
C SER A 207 1.02 -19.10 16.61
N TYR A 208 1.21 -18.92 15.30
CA TYR A 208 2.51 -18.58 14.72
C TYR A 208 2.98 -17.18 15.13
N LEU A 209 2.08 -16.20 15.17
CA LEU A 209 2.39 -14.84 15.60
C LEU A 209 2.88 -14.80 17.06
N ARG A 210 2.22 -15.54 17.96
CA ARG A 210 2.66 -15.70 19.37
C ARG A 210 4.07 -16.31 19.49
N GLN A 211 4.46 -17.13 18.52
CA GLN A 211 5.78 -17.75 18.43
C GLN A 211 6.80 -16.87 17.67
N LEU A 212 6.43 -15.66 17.24
CA LEU A 212 7.21 -14.74 16.42
C LEU A 212 7.64 -15.33 15.06
N ARG A 213 6.87 -16.28 14.54
CA ARG A 213 7.06 -16.87 13.21
C ARG A 213 6.27 -16.06 12.19
N LEU A 214 6.78 -14.86 11.87
CA LEU A 214 6.03 -13.83 11.17
C LEU A 214 5.63 -14.24 9.75
N GLU A 215 6.50 -14.88 8.98
CA GLU A 215 6.21 -15.29 7.60
C GLU A 215 5.12 -16.37 7.56
N GLN A 216 5.17 -17.33 8.49
CA GLN A 216 4.15 -18.38 8.59
C GLN A 216 2.82 -17.82 9.07
N ALA A 217 2.84 -16.86 10.01
CA ALA A 217 1.62 -16.17 10.44
C ALA A 217 0.98 -15.41 9.27
N LEU A 218 1.79 -14.69 8.48
CA LEU A 218 1.31 -13.94 7.32
C LEU A 218 0.64 -14.86 6.29
N GLU A 219 1.27 -15.98 5.95
CA GLU A 219 0.71 -16.98 5.03
C GLU A 219 -0.65 -17.50 5.52
N GLN A 220 -0.81 -17.77 6.83
CA GLN A 220 -2.08 -18.23 7.36
C GLN A 220 -3.15 -17.13 7.37
N PHE A 221 -2.78 -15.87 7.66
CA PHE A 221 -3.74 -14.76 7.57
C PHE A 221 -4.16 -14.49 6.12
N ASP A 222 -3.26 -14.62 5.15
CA ASP A 222 -3.58 -14.52 3.72
C ASP A 222 -4.55 -15.65 3.31
N LEU A 223 -4.37 -16.88 3.82
CA LEU A 223 -5.31 -17.98 3.60
C LEU A 223 -6.68 -17.73 4.26
N ALA A 224 -6.71 -17.16 5.48
CA ALA A 224 -7.96 -16.78 6.15
C ALA A 224 -8.73 -15.72 5.34
N ILE A 225 -8.04 -14.70 4.84
CA ILE A 225 -8.60 -13.64 3.99
C ILE A 225 -9.06 -14.20 2.63
N PHE A 226 -8.33 -15.17 2.08
CA PHE A 226 -8.75 -15.83 0.84
C PHE A 226 -10.04 -16.65 1.04
N ALA A 227 -10.17 -17.33 2.18
CA ALA A 227 -11.35 -18.12 2.53
C ALA A 227 -12.58 -17.24 2.87
N ASP A 228 -12.37 -16.11 3.55
CA ASP A 228 -13.37 -15.09 3.81
C ASP A 228 -12.78 -13.67 3.67
N GLY A 229 -13.05 -13.03 2.53
CA GLY A 229 -12.57 -11.68 2.24
C GLY A 229 -13.14 -10.61 3.18
N ALA A 230 -14.23 -10.90 3.90
CA ALA A 230 -14.84 -10.02 4.89
C ALA A 230 -14.35 -10.29 6.33
N PHE A 231 -13.35 -11.15 6.52
CA PHE A 231 -12.84 -11.48 7.85
C PHE A 231 -11.94 -10.37 8.41
N ALA A 232 -12.56 -9.42 9.11
CA ALA A 232 -11.90 -8.22 9.64
C ALA A 232 -10.73 -8.52 10.58
N ASP A 233 -10.86 -9.52 11.47
CA ASP A 233 -9.78 -9.90 12.38
C ASP A 233 -8.54 -10.42 11.67
N ALA A 234 -8.70 -11.19 10.58
CA ALA A 234 -7.60 -11.67 9.76
C ALA A 234 -6.90 -10.53 9.01
N GLN A 235 -7.66 -9.57 8.46
CA GLN A 235 -7.12 -8.35 7.85
C GLN A 235 -6.30 -7.54 8.85
N ASN A 236 -6.83 -7.32 10.05
CA ASN A 236 -6.14 -6.61 11.11
C ASN A 236 -4.87 -7.37 11.56
N ALA A 237 -4.96 -8.69 11.75
CA ALA A 237 -3.81 -9.50 12.17
C ALA A 237 -2.70 -9.51 11.11
N ARG A 238 -3.05 -9.58 9.82
CA ARG A 238 -2.13 -9.38 8.69
C ARG A 238 -1.40 -8.05 8.80
N GLY A 239 -2.13 -6.95 9.02
CA GLY A 239 -1.54 -5.62 9.24
C GLY A 239 -0.55 -5.60 10.42
N VAL A 240 -0.89 -6.26 11.55
CA VAL A 240 0.01 -6.37 12.71
C VAL A 240 1.32 -7.07 12.36
N VAL A 241 1.26 -8.16 11.59
CA VAL A 241 2.47 -8.89 11.17
C VAL A 241 3.34 -8.02 10.26
N LEU A 242 2.74 -7.35 9.27
CA LEU A 242 3.45 -6.45 8.35
C LEU A 242 4.12 -5.28 9.09
N ALA A 243 3.40 -4.65 10.01
CA ALA A 243 3.96 -3.58 10.85
C ALA A 243 5.16 -4.08 11.69
N ARG A 244 5.08 -5.29 12.27
CA ARG A 244 6.19 -5.91 13.01
C ARG A 244 7.41 -6.23 12.14
N GLN A 245 7.21 -6.46 10.83
CA GLN A 245 8.28 -6.61 9.86
C GLN A 245 8.84 -5.26 9.36
N GLY A 246 8.32 -4.13 9.83
CA GLY A 246 8.71 -2.79 9.39
C GLY A 246 8.08 -2.36 8.05
N ARG A 247 7.07 -3.09 7.58
CA ARG A 247 6.37 -2.86 6.30
C ARG A 247 5.06 -2.09 6.55
N ALA A 248 5.19 -0.88 7.10
CA ALA A 248 4.06 -0.09 7.56
C ALA A 248 3.15 0.39 6.40
N ASP A 249 3.73 0.63 5.23
CA ASP A 249 3.05 0.95 3.98
C ASP A 249 2.12 -0.17 3.51
N GLU A 250 2.53 -1.43 3.66
CA GLU A 250 1.71 -2.60 3.33
C GLU A 250 0.71 -2.94 4.45
N ALA A 251 1.00 -2.55 5.69
CA ALA A 251 0.12 -2.74 6.84
C ALA A 251 -1.09 -1.81 6.81
N LEU A 252 -0.90 -0.55 6.38
CA LEU A 252 -1.95 0.47 6.33
C LEU A 252 -3.23 0.01 5.61
N PRO A 253 -3.19 -0.48 4.35
CA PRO A 253 -4.41 -0.91 3.65
C PRO A 253 -5.09 -2.11 4.33
N ALA A 254 -4.33 -2.98 5.00
CA ALA A 254 -4.91 -4.11 5.75
C ALA A 254 -5.70 -3.62 6.99
N PHE A 255 -5.14 -2.65 7.72
CA PHE A 255 -5.84 -2.03 8.85
C PHE A 255 -7.04 -1.19 8.42
N GLU A 256 -6.93 -0.42 7.34
CA GLU A 256 -8.04 0.36 6.79
C GLU A 256 -9.21 -0.54 6.38
N ASN A 257 -8.91 -1.67 5.73
CA ASN A 257 -9.93 -2.64 5.35
C ASN A 257 -10.62 -3.26 6.59
N ALA A 258 -9.85 -3.66 7.60
CA ALA A 258 -10.41 -4.15 8.86
C ALA A 258 -11.33 -3.12 9.55
N ALA A 259 -10.88 -1.86 9.63
CA ALA A 259 -11.65 -0.76 10.20
C ALA A 259 -12.90 -0.40 9.38
N GLN A 260 -12.89 -0.65 8.07
CA GLN A 260 -14.06 -0.47 7.20
C GLN A 260 -15.08 -1.60 7.39
N LEU A 261 -14.61 -2.85 7.52
CA LEU A 261 -15.46 -4.02 7.74
C LEU A 261 -16.14 -3.98 9.11
N GLN A 262 -15.44 -3.51 10.15
CA GLN A 262 -15.98 -3.35 11.50
C GLN A 262 -15.71 -1.95 12.07
N PRO A 263 -16.52 -0.94 11.70
CA PRO A 263 -16.31 0.46 12.11
C PRO A 263 -16.43 0.71 13.62
N ASP A 264 -17.16 -0.15 14.33
CA ASP A 264 -17.37 -0.04 15.78
C ASP A 264 -16.20 -0.62 16.59
N GLN A 265 -15.30 -1.38 15.95
CA GLN A 265 -14.12 -1.96 16.59
C GLN A 265 -12.98 -0.92 16.61
N LEU A 266 -13.01 -0.03 17.60
CA LEU A 266 -12.09 1.12 17.72
C LEU A 266 -10.60 0.72 17.68
N GLY A 267 -10.25 -0.47 18.18
CA GLY A 267 -8.90 -1.02 18.11
C GLY A 267 -8.35 -1.15 16.69
N PHE A 268 -9.19 -1.34 15.67
CA PHE A 268 -8.73 -1.39 14.27
C PHE A 268 -8.35 0.00 13.76
N ARG A 269 -9.14 1.03 14.08
CA ARG A 269 -8.78 2.44 13.76
C ARG A 269 -7.50 2.87 14.46
N LEU A 270 -7.27 2.38 15.68
CA LEU A 270 -6.02 2.64 16.39
C LEU A 270 -4.81 2.05 15.66
N ASN A 271 -4.96 0.88 15.03
CA ASN A 271 -3.89 0.30 14.22
C ASN A 271 -3.66 1.07 12.91
N VAL A 272 -4.69 1.69 12.32
CA VAL A 272 -4.53 2.65 11.21
C VAL A 272 -3.70 3.85 11.67
N ALA A 273 -4.01 4.42 12.84
CA ALA A 273 -3.22 5.51 13.43
C ALA A 273 -1.76 5.10 13.64
N LEU A 274 -1.53 3.91 14.20
CA LEU A 274 -0.18 3.34 14.38
C LEU A 274 0.57 3.20 13.06
N ALA A 275 -0.07 2.70 12.00
CA ALA A 275 0.57 2.57 10.70
C ALA A 275 0.99 3.92 10.12
N HIS A 276 0.12 4.94 10.20
CA HIS A 276 0.49 6.31 9.84
C HIS A 276 1.69 6.80 10.66
N HIS A 277 1.70 6.58 11.98
CA HIS A 277 2.82 6.97 12.82
C HIS A 277 4.14 6.29 12.39
N LEU A 278 4.13 4.97 12.16
CA LEU A 278 5.31 4.23 11.68
C LEU A 278 5.81 4.70 10.31
N MET A 279 4.93 5.23 9.46
CA MET A 279 5.28 5.84 8.17
C MET A 279 5.77 7.30 8.30
N GLY A 280 5.77 7.87 9.50
CA GLY A 280 6.08 9.27 9.72
C GLY A 280 4.93 10.22 9.35
N ASN A 281 3.70 9.74 9.24
CA ASN A 281 2.49 10.54 8.97
C ASN A 281 1.80 10.96 10.28
N TYR A 282 2.56 11.57 11.20
CA TYR A 282 2.14 11.91 12.56
C TYR A 282 0.86 12.77 12.66
N GLU A 283 0.61 13.67 11.70
CA GLU A 283 -0.63 14.45 11.68
C GLU A 283 -1.87 13.56 11.51
N SER A 284 -1.87 12.69 10.49
CA SER A 284 -2.96 11.75 10.25
C SER A 284 -3.13 10.78 11.42
N ALA A 285 -2.01 10.35 12.00
CA ALA A 285 -2.00 9.46 13.15
C ALA A 285 -2.65 10.11 14.39
N ASP A 286 -2.32 11.36 14.70
CA ASP A 286 -2.88 12.11 15.84
C ASP A 286 -4.39 12.34 15.68
N VAL A 287 -4.84 12.70 14.47
CA VAL A 287 -6.27 12.88 14.19
C VAL A 287 -7.06 11.60 14.47
N LEU A 288 -6.57 10.46 13.96
CA LEU A 288 -7.23 9.16 14.16
C LEU A 288 -7.19 8.71 15.62
N TYR A 289 -6.06 8.89 16.31
CA TYR A 289 -5.96 8.55 17.72
C TYR A 289 -6.93 9.37 18.58
N ARG A 290 -7.00 10.70 18.38
CA ARG A 290 -7.93 11.57 19.11
C ARG A 290 -9.39 11.20 18.83
N GLN A 291 -9.72 10.78 17.62
CA GLN A 291 -11.06 10.26 17.31
C GLN A 291 -11.37 8.99 18.12
N VAL A 292 -10.43 8.05 18.23
CA VAL A 292 -10.58 6.84 19.04
C VAL A 292 -10.78 7.19 20.52
N VAL A 293 -9.92 8.02 21.09
CA VAL A 293 -10.00 8.43 22.51
C VAL A 293 -11.31 9.17 22.80
N SER A 294 -11.75 10.06 21.90
CA SER A 294 -13.03 10.78 22.08
C SER A 294 -14.26 9.87 22.11
N GLN A 295 -14.15 8.65 21.57
CA GLN A 295 -15.22 7.65 21.58
C GLN A 295 -15.11 6.72 22.78
N ASP A 296 -13.90 6.39 23.22
CA ASP A 296 -13.63 5.56 24.39
C ASP A 296 -12.32 5.99 25.07
N ASP A 297 -12.48 6.66 26.22
CA ASP A 297 -11.38 7.16 27.05
C ASP A 297 -10.48 6.04 27.60
N SER A 298 -10.87 4.76 27.53
CA SER A 298 -10.01 3.65 27.96
C SER A 298 -8.79 3.45 27.04
N TYR A 299 -8.84 4.00 25.83
CA TYR A 299 -7.69 4.06 24.92
C TYR A 299 -6.72 5.19 25.24
N ALA A 300 -7.09 6.13 26.12
CA ALA A 300 -6.16 7.12 26.66
C ALA A 300 -4.99 6.40 27.34
N GLY A 301 -3.75 6.78 27.02
CA GLY A 301 -2.56 6.08 27.50
C GLY A 301 -2.00 5.01 26.57
N LEU A 302 -2.81 4.42 25.66
CA LEU A 302 -2.31 3.34 24.78
C LEU A 302 -1.38 3.88 23.70
N TYR A 303 -1.67 5.09 23.22
CA TYR A 303 -0.82 5.82 22.27
C TYR A 303 0.14 6.78 22.97
N ASP A 304 -0.06 7.07 24.26
CA ASP A 304 0.84 7.91 25.04
C ASP A 304 2.24 7.27 25.15
N PHE A 305 2.37 5.95 24.94
CA PHE A 305 3.67 5.31 24.79
C PHE A 305 4.40 5.73 23.51
N LEU A 306 3.67 6.00 22.42
CA LEU A 306 4.21 6.58 21.18
C LEU A 306 4.44 8.09 21.36
N ALA A 307 3.53 8.80 22.03
CA ALA A 307 3.69 10.21 22.40
C ALA A 307 4.88 10.43 23.37
N ALA A 308 5.20 9.47 24.24
CA ALA A 308 6.35 9.52 25.13
C ALA A 308 7.69 9.34 24.40
N THR A 309 7.67 8.83 23.17
CA THR A 309 8.82 8.82 22.25
C THR A 309 8.83 10.00 21.29
N GLU A 310 7.79 10.84 21.32
CA GLU A 310 7.60 11.98 20.43
C GLU A 310 8.65 13.05 20.74
N THR A 311 9.43 13.40 19.73
CA THR A 311 10.47 14.43 19.87
C THR A 311 9.84 15.82 19.79
N ALA A 312 10.55 16.85 20.28
CA ALA A 312 10.12 18.24 20.10
C ALA A 312 9.85 18.58 18.61
N GLU A 313 10.68 18.05 17.69
CA GLU A 313 10.49 18.22 16.24
C GLU A 313 9.20 17.57 15.73
N GLU A 314 8.83 16.42 16.27
CA GLU A 314 7.61 15.70 15.91
C GLU A 314 6.36 16.48 16.34
N SER A 315 6.31 16.91 17.60
CA SER A 315 5.23 17.74 18.15
C SER A 315 5.08 19.05 17.37
N TYR A 316 6.20 19.71 17.05
CA TYR A 316 6.21 20.91 16.21
C TYR A 316 5.66 20.64 14.80
N ARG A 317 6.02 19.51 14.19
CA ARG A 317 5.54 19.16 12.85
C ARG A 317 4.02 18.91 12.83
N ILE A 318 3.47 18.25 13.86
CA ILE A 318 2.02 18.10 14.00
C ILE A 318 1.35 19.46 14.19
N ALA A 319 1.92 20.33 15.03
CA ALA A 319 1.39 21.67 15.24
C ALA A 319 1.29 22.47 13.93
N THR A 320 2.33 22.43 13.09
CA THR A 320 2.32 23.12 11.78
C THR A 320 1.25 22.58 10.82
N GLY A 321 0.95 21.28 10.86
CA GLY A 321 -0.20 20.69 10.14
C GLY A 321 -1.52 21.28 10.63
N TYR A 322 -1.74 21.32 11.94
CA TYR A 322 -2.92 21.96 12.51
C TYR A 322 -3.03 23.46 12.18
N MET A 323 -1.91 24.19 12.12
CA MET A 323 -1.89 25.59 11.69
C MET A 323 -2.35 25.75 10.24
N GLN A 324 -1.95 24.87 9.32
CA GLN A 324 -2.40 24.90 7.93
C GLN A 324 -3.91 24.69 7.80
N GLN A 325 -4.49 23.90 8.70
CA GLN A 325 -5.93 23.67 8.81
C GLN A 325 -6.66 24.73 9.64
N GLN A 326 -5.95 25.75 10.17
CA GLN A 326 -6.49 26.78 11.06
C GLN A 326 -7.11 26.23 12.36
N LEU A 327 -6.65 25.06 12.82
CA LEU A 327 -7.05 24.43 14.07
C LEU A 327 -6.16 24.94 15.22
N TRP A 328 -6.32 26.22 15.55
CA TRP A 328 -5.43 26.98 16.44
C TRP A 328 -5.26 26.38 17.84
N ASP A 329 -6.35 25.93 18.47
CA ASP A 329 -6.29 25.35 19.83
C ASP A 329 -5.46 24.06 19.87
N LYS A 330 -5.59 23.21 18.84
CA LYS A 330 -4.82 21.96 18.72
C LYS A 330 -3.36 22.23 18.38
N ALA A 331 -3.11 23.22 17.53
CA ALA A 331 -1.76 23.67 17.25
C ALA A 331 -1.08 24.17 18.53
N MET A 332 -1.79 24.91 19.38
CA MET A 332 -1.26 25.42 20.65
C MET A 332 -0.85 24.29 21.59
N GLU A 333 -1.71 23.28 21.78
CA GLU A 333 -1.41 22.12 22.62
C GLU A 333 -0.13 21.40 22.16
N ARG A 334 0.02 21.19 20.85
CA ARG A 334 1.21 20.54 20.28
C ARG A 334 2.47 21.42 20.32
N LEU A 335 2.33 22.74 20.30
CA LEU A 335 3.44 23.66 20.52
C LEU A 335 3.88 23.68 21.99
N ASP A 336 2.93 23.56 22.91
CA ASP A 336 3.23 23.44 24.34
C ASP A 336 3.97 22.12 24.63
N ASP A 337 3.56 21.00 24.00
CA ASP A 337 4.28 19.72 24.05
C ASP A 337 5.71 19.87 23.51
N ALA A 338 5.86 20.48 22.33
CA ALA A 338 7.16 20.68 21.68
C ALA A 338 8.11 21.50 22.57
N LEU A 339 7.62 22.60 23.16
CA LEU A 339 8.40 23.47 24.05
C LEU A 339 8.66 22.85 25.43
N GLY A 340 7.77 21.96 25.89
CA GLY A 340 8.00 21.13 27.07
C GLY A 340 9.15 20.15 26.87
N ALA A 341 9.26 19.57 25.67
CA ALA A 341 10.33 18.64 25.29
C ALA A 341 11.66 19.35 24.95
N ASP A 342 11.62 20.45 24.20
CA ASP A 342 12.79 21.31 23.92
C ASP A 342 12.47 22.80 24.15
N PRO A 343 12.83 23.33 25.34
CA PRO A 343 12.66 24.74 25.65
C PRO A 343 13.53 25.71 24.84
N GLN A 344 14.43 25.22 23.97
CA GLN A 344 15.30 26.02 23.10
C GLN A 344 14.89 26.00 21.61
N MET A 345 13.73 25.42 21.29
CA MET A 345 13.24 25.34 19.91
C MET A 345 12.70 26.69 19.41
N ALA A 346 13.56 27.50 18.77
CA ALA A 346 13.22 28.84 18.26
C ALA A 346 12.00 28.82 17.30
N THR A 347 11.93 27.81 16.42
CA THR A 347 10.84 27.64 15.46
C THR A 347 9.49 27.40 16.14
N ALA A 348 9.45 26.67 17.25
CA ALA A 348 8.24 26.44 18.02
C ALA A 348 7.75 27.72 18.70
N TYR A 349 8.63 28.53 19.28
CA TYR A 349 8.26 29.87 19.79
C TYR A 349 7.73 30.78 18.68
N ASN A 350 8.38 30.81 17.50
CA ASN A 350 7.90 31.60 16.37
C ASN A 350 6.50 31.13 15.92
N ALA A 351 6.29 29.81 15.77
CA ALA A 351 4.97 29.27 15.41
C ALA A 351 3.90 29.57 16.47
N ARG A 352 4.24 29.49 17.76
CA ARG A 352 3.34 29.86 18.87
C ARG A 352 2.95 31.33 18.82
N GLY A 353 3.90 32.22 18.50
CA GLY A 353 3.63 33.63 18.24
C GLY A 353 2.67 33.86 17.07
N VAL A 354 2.79 33.10 15.98
CA VAL A 354 1.86 33.15 14.84
C VAL A 354 0.46 32.71 15.25
N VAL A 355 0.32 31.60 15.98
CA VAL A 355 -0.97 31.11 16.48
C VAL A 355 -1.63 32.15 17.40
N LEU A 356 -0.89 32.70 18.37
CA LEU A 356 -1.39 33.75 19.27
C LEU A 356 -1.81 35.01 18.51
N THR A 357 -1.11 35.37 17.44
CA THR A 357 -1.50 36.50 16.57
C THR A 357 -2.85 36.25 15.91
N HIS A 358 -3.12 35.02 15.44
CA HIS A 358 -4.43 34.65 14.89
C HIS A 358 -5.55 34.65 15.93
N LEU A 359 -5.23 34.30 17.18
CA LEU A 359 -6.17 34.34 18.31
C LEU A 359 -6.41 35.76 18.86
N GLY A 360 -5.58 36.73 18.48
CA GLY A 360 -5.69 38.14 18.89
C GLY A 360 -4.88 38.50 20.13
N ASP A 361 -4.13 37.56 20.70
CA ASP A 361 -3.30 37.74 21.90
C ASP A 361 -1.93 38.32 21.53
N TYR A 362 -1.96 39.55 21.00
CA TYR A 362 -0.79 40.20 20.39
C TYR A 362 0.37 40.45 21.36
N ASP A 363 0.09 40.70 22.64
CA ASP A 363 1.14 40.93 23.64
C ASP A 363 1.94 39.65 23.92
N GLU A 364 1.25 38.53 24.08
CA GLU A 364 1.89 37.24 24.29
C GLU A 364 2.55 36.73 23.02
N ALA A 365 1.96 36.99 21.85
CA ALA A 365 2.58 36.71 20.56
C ALA A 365 3.95 37.41 20.44
N PHE A 366 4.03 38.70 20.79
CA PHE A 366 5.28 39.44 20.74
C PHE A 366 6.35 38.84 21.68
N LEU A 367 5.97 38.44 22.90
CA LEU A 367 6.91 37.80 23.84
C LEU A 367 7.46 36.47 23.29
N ASN A 368 6.63 35.68 22.62
CA ASN A 368 7.08 34.45 21.97
C ASN A 368 8.04 34.75 20.80
N PHE A 369 7.78 35.79 20.01
CA PHE A 369 8.70 36.21 18.95
C PHE A 369 10.03 36.75 19.50
N GLU A 370 10.03 37.52 20.60
CA GLU A 370 11.27 37.94 21.27
C GLU A 370 12.08 36.73 21.71
N ARG A 371 11.42 35.73 22.30
CA ARG A 371 12.09 34.50 22.71
C ARG A 371 12.64 33.72 21.52
N ALA A 372 11.92 33.69 20.40
CA ALA A 372 12.39 33.08 19.17
C ALA A 372 13.60 33.83 18.59
N GLU A 373 13.61 35.17 18.60
CA GLU A 373 14.73 36.00 18.13
C GLU A 373 15.97 35.81 19.00
N GLU A 374 15.82 35.70 20.33
CA GLU A 374 16.94 35.40 21.24
C GLU A 374 17.64 34.08 20.89
N LEU A 375 16.86 33.08 20.47
CA LEU A 375 17.36 31.75 20.13
C LEU A 375 17.86 31.66 18.68
N ALA A 376 17.29 32.43 17.76
CA ALA A 376 17.62 32.47 16.33
C ALA A 376 17.71 33.91 15.78
N PRO A 377 18.74 34.69 16.18
CA PRO A 377 18.80 36.14 15.91
C PRO A 377 19.01 36.52 14.44
N THR A 378 19.33 35.55 13.59
CA THR A 378 19.54 35.75 12.15
C THR A 378 18.32 35.38 11.30
N ASP A 379 17.24 34.90 11.91
CA ASP A 379 16.02 34.55 11.18
C ASP A 379 15.18 35.81 10.92
N ALA A 380 15.28 36.30 9.68
CA ALA A 380 14.54 37.44 9.17
C ALA A 380 13.01 37.31 9.31
N GLY A 381 12.48 36.08 9.23
CA GLY A 381 11.04 35.81 9.34
C GLY A 381 10.48 36.15 10.72
N ILE A 382 11.27 35.95 11.78
CA ILE A 382 10.86 36.28 13.16
C ILE A 382 10.67 37.79 13.31
N ARG A 383 11.62 38.60 12.81
CA ARG A 383 11.52 40.07 12.86
C ARG A 383 10.37 40.61 12.03
N LEU A 384 10.09 39.98 10.89
CA LEU A 384 8.92 40.32 10.09
C LEU A 384 7.64 40.10 10.91
N ASN A 385 7.50 38.95 11.56
CA ASN A 385 6.35 38.65 12.42
C ASN A 385 6.23 39.63 13.61
N MET A 386 7.35 40.03 14.22
CA MET A 386 7.37 41.06 15.26
C MET A 386 6.88 42.42 14.76
N ALA A 387 7.29 42.85 13.56
CA ALA A 387 6.82 44.08 12.95
C ALA A 387 5.31 44.01 12.66
N ILE A 388 4.84 42.91 12.09
CA ILE A 388 3.42 42.67 11.80
C ILE A 388 2.59 42.74 13.08
N VAL A 389 2.97 42.03 14.15
CA VAL A 389 2.18 42.01 15.37
C VAL A 389 2.16 43.37 16.07
N ARG A 390 3.27 44.12 16.07
CA ARG A 390 3.29 45.51 16.58
C ARG A 390 2.39 46.43 15.77
N HIS A 391 2.29 46.22 14.45
CA HIS A 391 1.36 46.95 13.60
C HIS A 391 -0.10 46.64 13.98
N LEU A 392 -0.43 45.36 14.16
CA LEU A 392 -1.78 44.92 14.57
C LEU A 392 -2.19 45.47 15.94
N GLN A 393 -1.23 45.67 16.86
CA GLN A 393 -1.45 46.37 18.13
C GLN A 393 -1.66 47.89 18.01
N GLY A 394 -1.51 48.46 16.81
CA GLY A 394 -1.53 49.91 16.59
C GLY A 394 -0.22 50.62 16.97
N ARG A 395 0.83 49.88 17.36
CA ARG A 395 2.16 50.41 17.73
C ARG A 395 3.01 50.66 16.47
N ARG A 396 2.48 51.49 15.56
CA ARG A 396 3.03 51.73 14.22
C ARG A 396 4.49 52.19 14.20
N HIS A 397 4.87 53.05 15.15
CA HIS A 397 6.24 53.55 15.21
C HIS A 397 7.24 52.42 15.49
N GLU A 398 6.93 51.55 16.44
CA GLU A 398 7.78 50.41 16.80
C GLU A 398 7.84 49.38 15.69
N ALA A 399 6.70 49.09 15.06
CA ALA A 399 6.65 48.21 13.90
C ALA A 399 7.57 48.70 12.78
N ASN A 400 7.55 50.00 12.46
CA ASN A 400 8.44 50.62 11.47
C ASN A 400 9.92 50.55 11.86
N VAL A 401 10.25 50.68 13.15
CA VAL A 401 11.64 50.53 13.62
C VAL A 401 12.12 49.10 13.41
N ILE A 402 11.33 48.11 13.82
CA ILE A 402 11.67 46.68 13.66
C ILE A 402 11.78 46.32 12.17
N TYR A 403 10.86 46.79 11.33
CA TYR A 403 10.89 46.53 9.89
C TYR A 403 12.12 47.13 9.20
N ARG A 404 12.56 48.35 9.58
CA ARG A 404 13.82 48.90 9.06
C ARG A 404 15.03 48.07 9.49
N GLN A 405 15.06 47.60 10.74
CA GLN A 405 16.12 46.70 11.21
C GLN A 405 16.14 45.37 10.44
N LEU A 406 14.97 44.87 10.03
CA LEU A 406 14.85 43.72 9.14
C LEU A 406 15.42 44.02 7.75
N VAL A 407 15.05 45.13 7.11
CA VAL A 407 15.54 45.51 5.78
C VAL A 407 17.05 45.79 5.78
N ASP A 408 17.57 46.44 6.83
CA ASP A 408 19.01 46.67 7.00
C ASP A 408 19.79 45.34 7.12
N MET A 409 19.16 44.31 7.70
CA MET A 409 19.73 42.97 7.84
C MET A 409 19.60 42.15 6.56
N GLU A 410 18.42 42.15 5.95
CA GLU A 410 18.08 41.46 4.70
C GLU A 410 17.35 42.40 3.73
N PRO A 411 18.08 43.07 2.81
CA PRO A 411 17.51 44.05 1.89
C PRO A 411 16.44 43.49 0.93
N SER A 412 16.32 42.15 0.80
CA SER A 412 15.26 41.50 0.02
C SER A 412 13.86 41.76 0.57
N TYR A 413 13.74 42.21 1.83
CA TYR A 413 12.46 42.59 2.44
C TYR A 413 12.07 44.05 2.17
N GLU A 414 12.87 44.84 1.45
CA GLU A 414 12.46 46.18 1.01
C GLU A 414 11.20 46.08 0.12
N GLY A 415 10.15 46.86 0.40
CA GLY A 415 8.88 46.75 -0.33
C GLY A 415 8.05 45.50 -0.04
N TYR A 416 8.43 44.63 0.90
CA TYR A 416 7.69 43.40 1.18
C TYR A 416 6.30 43.66 1.80
N LEU A 417 6.14 44.75 2.54
CA LEU A 417 4.90 45.18 3.16
C LEU A 417 4.68 46.68 2.96
N ASP A 418 3.86 47.03 1.97
CA ASP A 418 3.47 48.41 1.65
C ASP A 418 2.90 49.17 2.87
N ILE A 419 2.35 48.45 3.85
CA ILE A 419 1.79 49.00 5.10
C ILE A 419 2.83 49.69 6.01
N PHE A 420 4.13 49.51 5.76
CA PHE A 420 5.23 50.13 6.50
C PHE A 420 5.92 51.27 5.74
N GLU A 421 5.54 51.52 4.48
CA GLU A 421 6.14 52.54 3.64
C GLU A 421 5.40 53.89 3.67
N GLU A 422 4.18 53.94 4.23
CA GLU A 422 3.43 55.18 4.42
C GLU A 422 3.83 55.88 5.74
N ASN A 423 4.65 56.93 5.65
CA ASN A 423 4.71 58.01 6.65
C ASN A 423 4.43 59.35 5.99
#